data_AF-A0A4Q9ENU2-F1
#
_entry.id   AF-A0A4Q9ENU2-F1
#
_cell.length_a   1.000
_cell.length_b   1.000
_cell.length_c   1.000
_cell.angle_alpha   90.00
_cell.angle_beta   90.00
_cell.angle_gamma   90.00
#
_symmetry.space_group_name_H-M   'P 1'
#
loop_
_entity.id
_entity.type
_entity.pdbx_description
1 polymer ?
#
loop_
_entity_poly.entity_id
_entity_poly.type
_entity_poly.pdbx_seq_one_letter_code
_entity_poly.pdbx_strand_id
1 'polypeptide(L)'
;MPQRHQLYGAAIFLLLSSPIYAQTELIGGDMRFHGTVEALPCSVKPGGDKIGVNFKQISTKDLYSNKTSPPVPFTIPLENCSDAVFKTVSVTFSGIESTELPNHLIINPVSPSSASGVAIGLKESNGSTIELNKPTTAENIANGSMDLTFQAWVAGEPTALQNGDITLGPFTATANYTLTYQ
;
A
#
# COMPACT_ATOMS: atom_id res chain seq x y z
N MET A 1 52.98 -99.86 36.38
CA MET A 1 51.84 -100.13 37.31
C MET A 1 51.16 -98.80 37.62
N PRO A 2 49.83 -98.81 37.79
CA PRO A 2 48.92 -97.81 37.25
C PRO A 2 48.54 -96.72 38.27
N GLN A 3 48.09 -95.56 37.82
CA GLN A 3 46.88 -94.96 38.41
C GLN A 3 46.21 -93.94 37.50
N ARG A 4 44.91 -94.20 37.29
CA ARG A 4 43.93 -93.45 36.50
C ARG A 4 43.52 -92.16 37.22
N HIS A 5 43.32 -91.13 36.41
CA HIS A 5 42.25 -90.10 36.43
C HIS A 5 41.60 -89.72 37.76
N GLN A 6 41.48 -88.40 38.00
CA GLN A 6 40.16 -87.75 37.98
C GLN A 6 40.24 -86.35 37.35
N LEU A 7 39.34 -86.12 36.39
CA LEU A 7 39.04 -84.84 35.77
C LEU A 7 38.32 -83.93 36.77
N TYR A 8 38.74 -82.67 36.88
CA TYR A 8 37.89 -81.57 37.32
C TYR A 8 37.85 -80.54 36.19
N GLY A 9 36.72 -80.48 35.48
CA GLY A 9 36.49 -79.51 34.43
C GLY A 9 36.20 -78.13 35.03
N ALA A 10 37.14 -77.20 34.90
CA ALA A 10 36.89 -75.79 35.14
C ALA A 10 36.24 -75.19 33.88
N ALA A 11 34.91 -75.09 33.88
CA ALA A 11 34.18 -74.36 32.84
C ALA A 11 34.40 -72.85 33.03
N ILE A 12 35.33 -72.29 32.26
CA ILE A 12 35.53 -70.83 32.18
C ILE A 12 34.36 -70.26 31.38
N PHE A 13 33.39 -69.68 32.08
CA PHE A 13 32.30 -68.90 31.48
C PHE A 13 32.86 -67.51 31.09
N LEU A 14 33.23 -67.35 29.83
CA LEU A 14 33.55 -66.06 29.23
C LEU A 14 32.27 -65.21 29.16
N LEU A 15 32.12 -64.25 30.07
CA LEU A 15 31.09 -63.22 30.01
C LEU A 15 31.40 -62.29 28.83
N LEU A 16 30.73 -62.53 27.70
CA LEU A 16 30.71 -61.62 26.55
C LEU A 16 29.98 -60.33 26.98
N SER A 17 30.75 -59.28 27.26
CA SER A 17 30.20 -57.94 27.47
C SER A 17 29.68 -57.39 26.15
N SER A 18 28.36 -57.40 25.95
CA SER A 18 27.72 -56.76 24.80
C SER A 18 27.98 -55.24 24.84
N PRO A 19 28.37 -54.59 23.74
CA PRO A 19 28.46 -53.14 23.71
C PRO A 19 27.07 -52.53 23.87
N ILE A 20 26.91 -51.61 24.82
CA ILE A 20 25.72 -50.77 24.94
C ILE A 20 25.82 -49.69 23.85
N TYR A 21 24.99 -49.78 22.82
CA TYR A 21 24.83 -48.71 21.85
C TYR A 21 23.90 -47.66 22.47
N ALA A 22 24.44 -46.51 22.87
CA ALA A 22 23.62 -45.35 23.20
C ALA A 22 23.11 -44.74 21.89
N GLN A 23 21.78 -44.69 21.69
CA GLN A 23 21.19 -43.90 20.62
C GLN A 23 21.34 -42.42 21.00
N THR A 24 22.26 -41.72 20.34
CA THR A 24 22.57 -40.30 20.58
C THR A 24 21.70 -39.35 19.74
N GLU A 25 20.74 -39.89 18.98
CA GLU A 25 19.91 -39.11 18.06
C GLU A 25 18.42 -39.38 18.31
N LEU A 26 17.66 -38.29 18.40
CA LEU A 26 16.20 -38.30 18.45
C LEU A 26 15.68 -38.06 17.02
N ILE A 27 14.76 -38.90 16.57
CA ILE A 27 14.10 -38.72 15.28
C ILE A 27 13.20 -37.48 15.37
N GLY A 28 13.55 -36.43 14.63
CA GLY A 28 12.76 -35.20 14.53
C GLY A 28 11.42 -35.42 13.81
N GLY A 29 10.41 -34.63 14.18
CA GLY A 29 9.06 -34.71 13.63
C GLY A 29 8.87 -33.95 12.31
N ASP A 30 7.67 -34.07 11.74
CA ASP A 30 7.29 -33.44 10.48
C ASP A 30 7.27 -31.91 10.57
N MET A 31 8.01 -31.24 9.68
CA MET A 31 7.96 -29.79 9.52
C MET A 31 7.14 -29.43 8.29
N ARG A 32 6.19 -28.50 8.45
CA ARG A 32 5.40 -27.94 7.34
C ARG A 32 5.63 -26.44 7.20
N PHE A 33 6.06 -26.03 6.02
CA PHE A 33 6.23 -24.63 5.63
C PHE A 33 5.06 -24.23 4.72
N HIS A 34 4.50 -23.04 4.93
CA HIS A 34 3.42 -22.48 4.12
C HIS A 34 3.61 -20.97 3.95
N GLY A 35 3.19 -20.45 2.80
CA GLY A 35 3.24 -19.04 2.45
C GLY A 35 2.69 -18.81 1.04
N THR A 36 2.48 -17.55 0.68
CA THR A 36 2.07 -17.12 -0.66
C THR A 36 3.15 -16.20 -1.23
N VAL A 37 3.51 -16.41 -2.50
CA VAL A 37 4.40 -15.52 -3.24
C VAL A 37 3.54 -14.73 -4.22
N GLU A 38 3.46 -13.42 -4.05
CA GLU A 38 2.71 -12.51 -4.93
C GLU A 38 3.68 -11.63 -5.73
N ALA A 39 3.41 -11.47 -7.02
CA ALA A 39 4.17 -10.61 -7.91
C ALA A 39 3.36 -9.34 -8.19
N LEU A 40 3.54 -8.31 -7.35
CA LEU A 40 3.08 -6.97 -7.73
C LEU A 40 4.06 -6.41 -8.76
N PRO A 41 3.59 -5.95 -9.93
CA PRO A 41 4.45 -5.58 -11.03
C PRO A 41 5.25 -4.32 -10.74
N CYS A 42 4.83 -3.48 -9.79
CA CYS A 42 5.55 -2.29 -9.34
C CYS A 42 5.52 -2.20 -7.80
N SER A 43 6.52 -1.52 -7.23
CA SER A 43 6.55 -1.08 -5.84
C SER A 43 6.33 0.44 -5.76
N VAL A 44 5.69 0.93 -4.70
CA VAL A 44 5.59 2.38 -4.44
C VAL A 44 6.91 2.86 -3.84
N LYS A 45 7.52 3.92 -4.39
CA LYS A 45 8.77 4.48 -3.83
C LYS A 45 8.55 4.99 -2.41
N PRO A 46 9.58 4.99 -1.53
CA PRO A 46 9.47 5.59 -0.20
C PRO A 46 8.93 7.02 -0.24
N GLY A 47 7.91 7.32 0.58
CA GLY A 47 7.22 8.61 0.58
C GLY A 47 6.03 8.70 -0.39
N GLY A 48 5.90 7.76 -1.34
CA GLY A 48 4.72 7.64 -2.18
C GLY A 48 3.47 7.19 -1.41
N ASP A 49 3.65 6.58 -0.23
CA ASP A 49 2.58 6.25 0.73
C ASP A 49 1.97 7.50 1.40
N LYS A 50 2.65 8.66 1.32
CA LYS A 50 2.23 9.93 1.92
C LYS A 50 2.48 11.10 0.97
N ILE A 51 1.57 11.26 0.02
CA ILE A 51 1.64 12.35 -0.96
C ILE A 51 0.98 13.60 -0.39
N GLY A 52 1.76 14.66 -0.22
CA GLY A 52 1.27 15.98 0.19
C GLY A 52 1.04 16.88 -1.01
N VAL A 53 -0.20 17.36 -1.18
CA VAL A 53 -0.54 18.37 -2.19
C VAL A 53 -0.70 19.73 -1.51
N ASN A 54 0.22 20.65 -1.76
CA ASN A 54 0.23 21.97 -1.13
C ASN A 54 -0.35 23.03 -2.07
N PHE A 55 -1.58 23.46 -1.80
CA PHE A 55 -2.27 24.53 -2.53
C PHE A 55 -1.73 25.95 -2.21
N LYS A 56 -0.77 26.07 -1.29
CA LYS A 56 -0.21 27.33 -0.79
C LYS A 56 -1.32 28.24 -0.25
N GLN A 57 -1.60 29.34 -0.95
CA GLN A 57 -2.66 30.29 -0.62
C GLN A 57 -3.62 30.36 -1.79
N ILE A 58 -4.90 30.29 -1.47
CA ILE A 58 -5.99 30.37 -2.45
C ILE A 58 -6.72 31.68 -2.24
N SER A 59 -6.89 32.44 -3.32
CA SER A 59 -7.63 33.69 -3.31
C SER A 59 -9.13 33.40 -3.32
N THR A 60 -9.87 33.85 -2.30
CA THR A 60 -11.34 33.77 -2.32
C THR A 60 -11.94 34.59 -3.45
N LYS A 61 -11.31 35.71 -3.83
CA LYS A 61 -11.72 36.48 -5.01
C LYS A 61 -11.67 35.62 -6.28
N ASP A 62 -10.66 34.77 -6.41
CA ASP A 62 -10.52 33.88 -7.58
C ASP A 62 -11.57 32.77 -7.51
N LEU A 63 -11.87 32.24 -6.33
CA LEU A 63 -12.96 31.27 -6.15
C LEU A 63 -14.33 31.87 -6.50
N TYR A 64 -14.63 33.11 -6.08
CA TYR A 64 -15.89 33.75 -6.48
C TYR A 64 -15.97 34.07 -7.97
N SER A 65 -14.83 34.37 -8.62
CA SER A 65 -14.79 34.73 -10.04
C SER A 65 -14.77 33.52 -10.97
N ASN A 66 -13.92 32.54 -10.65
CA ASN A 66 -13.60 31.39 -11.49
C ASN A 66 -14.22 30.08 -10.98
N LYS A 67 -14.80 30.08 -9.78
CA LYS A 67 -15.33 28.91 -9.06
C LYS A 67 -14.27 27.90 -8.61
N THR A 68 -13.06 27.97 -9.16
CA THR A 68 -11.96 27.04 -8.87
C THR A 68 -10.61 27.74 -8.73
N SER A 69 -9.68 27.09 -8.02
CA SER A 69 -8.27 27.46 -8.01
C SER A 69 -7.55 26.94 -9.25
N PRO A 70 -6.36 27.47 -9.57
CA PRO A 70 -5.44 26.78 -10.46
C PRO A 70 -5.13 25.35 -9.94
N PRO A 71 -4.97 24.37 -10.84
CA PRO A 71 -4.62 23.01 -10.45
C PRO A 71 -3.17 22.92 -9.97
N VAL A 72 -2.93 22.05 -8.99
CA VAL A 72 -1.61 21.69 -8.48
C VAL A 72 -1.30 20.25 -8.87
N PRO A 73 -0.20 19.99 -9.61
CA PRO A 73 0.19 18.63 -9.97
C PRO A 73 0.73 17.87 -8.76
N PHE A 74 0.50 16.55 -8.76
CA PHE A 74 1.11 15.62 -7.82
C PHE A 74 1.36 14.27 -8.51
N THR A 75 2.23 13.45 -7.91
CA THR A 75 2.71 12.22 -8.52
C THR A 75 2.69 11.08 -7.53
N ILE A 76 2.28 9.89 -7.98
CA ILE A 76 2.50 8.61 -7.29
C ILE A 76 3.73 7.96 -7.95
N PRO A 77 4.90 7.97 -7.27
CA PRO A 77 6.11 7.41 -7.84
C PRO A 77 6.18 5.89 -7.64
N LEU A 78 6.43 5.15 -8.72
CA LEU A 78 6.61 3.70 -8.73
C LEU A 78 8.05 3.32 -9.11
N GLU A 79 8.52 2.20 -8.57
CA GLU A 79 9.83 1.60 -8.86
C GLU A 79 9.76 0.09 -8.98
N ASN A 80 10.85 -0.50 -9.47
CA ASN A 80 10.97 -1.93 -9.72
C ASN A 80 9.81 -2.47 -10.57
N CYS A 81 9.33 -1.64 -11.50
CA CYS A 81 8.24 -1.97 -12.39
C CYS A 81 8.66 -3.02 -13.42
N SER A 82 7.80 -3.99 -13.68
CA SER A 82 7.95 -5.02 -14.71
C SER A 82 6.64 -5.27 -15.42
N ASP A 83 6.65 -5.16 -16.75
CA ASP A 83 5.47 -5.44 -17.57
C ASP A 83 5.31 -6.94 -17.91
N ALA A 84 6.09 -7.82 -17.28
CA ALA A 84 6.13 -9.24 -17.64
C ALA A 84 4.81 -9.99 -17.39
N VAL A 85 4.07 -9.61 -16.34
CA VAL A 85 2.81 -10.27 -15.93
C VAL A 85 1.60 -9.40 -16.23
N PHE A 86 1.67 -8.13 -15.84
CA PHE A 86 0.64 -7.12 -16.10
C PHE A 86 1.18 -6.09 -17.07
N LYS A 87 0.32 -5.53 -17.91
CA LYS A 87 0.69 -4.55 -18.95
C LYS A 87 0.31 -3.14 -18.55
N THR A 88 -0.74 -2.97 -17.76
CA THR A 88 -1.23 -1.66 -17.38
C THR A 88 -1.45 -1.53 -15.88
N VAL A 89 -1.45 -0.27 -15.43
CA VAL A 89 -1.83 0.11 -14.07
C VAL A 89 -2.87 1.23 -14.15
N SER A 90 -3.92 1.14 -13.34
CA SER A 90 -4.86 2.24 -13.11
C SER A 90 -4.92 2.59 -11.63
N VAL A 91 -5.34 3.82 -11.32
CA VAL A 91 -5.47 4.32 -9.95
C VAL A 91 -6.95 4.52 -9.64
N THR A 92 -7.40 4.07 -8.48
CA THR A 92 -8.71 4.44 -7.94
C THR A 92 -8.51 5.32 -6.73
N PHE A 93 -9.05 6.54 -6.76
CA PHE A 93 -9.05 7.44 -5.61
C PHE A 93 -10.35 7.28 -4.81
N SER A 94 -10.26 7.24 -3.48
CA SER A 94 -11.41 7.17 -2.59
C SER A 94 -11.27 8.14 -1.43
N GLY A 95 -12.40 8.55 -0.85
CA GLY A 95 -12.44 9.48 0.27
C GLY A 95 -13.88 9.89 0.58
N ILE A 96 -14.03 10.83 1.51
CA ILE A 96 -15.36 11.38 1.84
C ILE A 96 -15.72 12.42 0.78
N GLU A 97 -16.80 12.17 0.07
CA GLU A 97 -17.29 13.02 -1.02
C GLU A 97 -18.05 14.24 -0.47
N SER A 98 -17.92 15.40 -1.12
CA SER A 98 -18.74 16.58 -0.84
C SER A 98 -20.20 16.34 -1.26
N THR A 99 -21.13 16.74 -0.40
CA THR A 99 -22.56 16.65 -0.68
C THR A 99 -23.04 17.66 -1.71
N GLU A 100 -22.30 18.76 -1.93
CA GLU A 100 -22.66 19.79 -2.89
C GLU A 100 -21.90 19.67 -4.22
N LEU A 101 -20.72 19.02 -4.20
CA LEU A 101 -19.87 18.81 -5.37
C LEU A 101 -19.56 17.32 -5.55
N PRO A 102 -20.35 16.59 -6.35
CA PRO A 102 -20.06 15.20 -6.69
C PRO A 102 -18.65 15.04 -7.27
N ASN A 103 -18.01 13.92 -6.96
CA ASN A 103 -16.63 13.56 -7.28
C ASN A 103 -15.56 14.49 -6.69
N HIS A 104 -15.90 15.33 -5.72
CA HIS A 104 -14.93 16.14 -4.98
C HIS A 104 -14.81 15.64 -3.54
N LEU A 105 -13.61 15.70 -2.99
CA LEU A 105 -13.37 15.37 -1.58
C LEU A 105 -13.81 16.54 -0.70
N ILE A 106 -14.49 16.24 0.40
CA ILE A 106 -14.77 17.24 1.43
C ILE A 106 -13.45 17.70 2.08
N ILE A 107 -13.41 18.96 2.48
CA ILE A 107 -12.35 19.45 3.36
C ILE A 107 -12.66 19.15 4.83
N ASN A 108 -11.63 18.91 5.61
CA ASN A 108 -11.69 18.72 7.04
C ASN A 108 -11.18 19.98 7.76
N PRO A 109 -11.89 20.46 8.79
CA PRO A 109 -11.46 21.59 9.59
C PRO A 109 -10.19 21.23 10.38
N VAL A 110 -9.28 22.20 10.50
CA VAL A 110 -8.03 22.11 11.27
C VAL A 110 -8.14 22.85 12.61
N SER A 111 -9.00 23.86 12.68
CA SER A 111 -9.22 24.75 13.82
C SER A 111 -10.63 25.37 13.81
N PRO A 112 -11.07 26.08 14.86
CA PRO A 112 -12.35 26.80 14.85
C PRO A 112 -12.49 27.86 13.74
N SER A 113 -11.37 28.38 13.23
CA SER A 113 -11.30 29.34 12.12
C SER A 113 -10.83 28.65 10.84
N SER A 114 -11.32 27.45 10.55
CA SER A 114 -11.00 26.74 9.30
C SER A 114 -11.81 27.28 8.13
N ALA A 115 -11.30 27.08 6.92
CA ALA A 115 -12.09 27.33 5.74
C ALA A 115 -13.27 26.35 5.64
N SER A 116 -14.32 26.80 4.94
CA SER A 116 -15.54 26.05 4.61
C SER A 116 -16.11 26.56 3.28
N GLY A 117 -17.05 25.83 2.69
CA GLY A 117 -17.65 26.22 1.41
C GLY A 117 -16.79 25.87 0.20
N VAL A 118 -15.86 24.92 0.34
CA VAL A 118 -14.97 24.46 -0.73
C VAL A 118 -14.75 22.94 -0.65
N ALA A 119 -14.41 22.32 -1.78
CA ALA A 119 -14.07 20.91 -1.89
C ALA A 119 -12.87 20.71 -2.84
N ILE A 120 -12.27 19.51 -2.85
CA ILE A 120 -11.08 19.18 -3.65
C ILE A 120 -11.45 18.30 -4.83
N GLY A 121 -11.22 18.79 -6.05
CA GLY A 121 -11.37 18.02 -7.29
C GLY A 121 -10.07 17.35 -7.70
N LEU A 122 -10.17 16.23 -8.40
CA LEU A 122 -9.05 15.46 -8.94
C LEU A 122 -9.22 15.26 -10.47
N LYS A 123 -8.10 15.32 -11.19
CA LYS A 123 -8.06 15.02 -12.63
C LYS A 123 -6.75 14.39 -13.04
N GLU A 124 -6.80 13.66 -14.14
CA GLU A 124 -5.63 13.14 -14.82
C GLU A 124 -4.79 14.28 -15.45
N SER A 125 -3.53 13.97 -15.78
CA SER A 125 -2.63 14.91 -16.46
C SER A 125 -3.19 15.43 -17.79
N ASN A 126 -3.95 14.59 -18.52
CA ASN A 126 -4.64 14.93 -19.77
C ASN A 126 -5.89 15.82 -19.57
N GLY A 127 -6.28 16.10 -18.32
CA GLY A 127 -7.45 16.92 -17.98
C GLY A 127 -8.75 16.14 -17.75
N SER A 128 -8.78 14.83 -17.99
CA SER A 128 -9.94 13.97 -17.70
C SER A 128 -10.27 14.00 -16.22
N THR A 129 -11.55 14.15 -15.91
CA THR A 129 -12.05 14.14 -14.52
C THR A 129 -11.82 12.77 -13.90
N ILE A 130 -11.36 12.76 -12.64
CA ILE A 130 -11.31 11.56 -11.82
C ILE A 130 -12.60 11.48 -11.01
N GLU A 131 -13.31 10.38 -11.15
CA GLU A 131 -14.47 10.05 -10.33
C GLU A 131 -14.02 9.25 -9.11
N LEU A 132 -14.56 9.58 -7.93
CA LEU A 132 -14.21 8.84 -6.72
C LEU A 132 -14.76 7.41 -6.79
N ASN A 133 -13.98 6.46 -6.29
CA ASN A 133 -14.26 5.03 -6.30
C ASN A 133 -14.36 4.40 -7.71
N LYS A 134 -13.88 5.08 -8.75
CA LYS A 134 -13.73 4.54 -10.10
C LYS A 134 -12.27 4.56 -10.54
N PRO A 135 -11.84 3.59 -11.37
CA PRO A 135 -10.49 3.58 -11.91
C PRO A 135 -10.28 4.74 -12.90
N THR A 136 -9.10 5.35 -12.85
CA THR A 136 -8.61 6.25 -13.91
C THR A 136 -8.38 5.49 -15.21
N THR A 137 -8.06 6.24 -16.26
CA THR A 137 -7.46 5.68 -17.47
C THR A 137 -6.23 4.84 -17.10
N ALA A 138 -6.13 3.65 -17.68
CA ALA A 138 -5.00 2.76 -17.44
C ALA A 138 -3.76 3.25 -18.19
N GLU A 139 -2.61 3.25 -17.52
CA GLU A 139 -1.32 3.61 -18.09
C GLU A 139 -0.46 2.36 -18.30
N ASN A 140 0.32 2.34 -19.38
CA ASN A 140 1.23 1.23 -19.68
C ASN A 140 2.37 1.18 -18.66
N ILE A 141 2.64 0.01 -18.11
CA ILE A 141 3.74 -0.20 -17.17
C ILE A 141 5.08 -0.06 -17.93
N ALA A 142 5.91 0.88 -17.49
CA ALA A 142 7.28 1.01 -17.96
C ALA A 142 8.23 0.21 -17.06
N ASN A 143 9.15 -0.55 -17.67
CA ASN A 143 10.17 -1.29 -16.92
C ASN A 143 11.09 -0.34 -16.13
N GLY A 144 11.31 -0.62 -14.86
CA GLY A 144 12.13 0.20 -13.96
C GLY A 144 11.32 1.19 -13.12
N SER A 145 11.43 2.49 -13.39
CA SER A 145 10.69 3.54 -12.68
C SER A 145 9.60 4.15 -13.55
N MET A 146 8.47 4.46 -12.94
CA MET A 146 7.32 5.09 -13.60
C MET A 146 6.64 6.06 -12.63
N ASP A 147 6.15 7.18 -13.14
CA ASP A 147 5.46 8.20 -12.34
C ASP A 147 4.03 8.37 -12.87
N LEU A 148 3.04 8.11 -12.02
CA LEU A 148 1.63 8.37 -12.34
C LEU A 148 1.29 9.79 -11.90
N THR A 149 0.98 10.67 -12.85
CA THR A 149 0.85 12.12 -12.59
C THR A 149 -0.59 12.60 -12.71
N PHE A 150 -1.04 13.32 -11.69
CA PHE A 150 -2.40 13.81 -11.54
C PHE A 150 -2.38 15.29 -11.15
N GLN A 151 -3.54 15.90 -11.09
CA GLN A 151 -3.72 17.27 -10.64
C GLN A 151 -4.90 17.34 -9.68
N ALA A 152 -4.77 18.18 -8.65
CA ALA A 152 -5.85 18.53 -7.75
C ALA A 152 -6.16 20.03 -7.84
N TRP A 153 -7.40 20.43 -7.58
CA TRP A 153 -7.77 21.85 -7.44
C TRP A 153 -8.80 22.02 -6.34
N VAL A 154 -8.94 23.25 -5.84
CA VAL A 154 -10.00 23.61 -4.92
C VAL A 154 -11.16 24.20 -5.71
N ALA A 155 -12.38 23.73 -5.44
CA ALA A 155 -13.62 24.23 -6.02
C ALA A 155 -14.50 24.82 -4.92
N GLY A 156 -15.11 25.97 -5.18
CA GLY A 156 -16.13 26.55 -4.29
C GLY A 156 -17.43 25.76 -4.38
N GLU A 157 -18.05 25.47 -3.24
CA GLU A 157 -19.35 24.82 -3.19
C GLU A 157 -20.44 25.77 -3.73
N PRO A 158 -21.39 25.28 -4.55
CA PRO A 158 -22.40 26.10 -5.20
C PRO A 158 -23.18 27.02 -4.25
N THR A 159 -23.66 26.51 -3.11
CA THR A 159 -24.39 27.32 -2.14
C THR A 159 -23.50 28.40 -1.55
N ALA A 160 -22.24 28.08 -1.27
CA ALA A 160 -21.31 29.02 -0.66
C ALA A 160 -20.87 30.15 -1.60
N LEU A 161 -20.68 29.81 -2.88
CA LEU A 161 -20.44 30.77 -3.94
C LEU A 161 -21.64 31.70 -4.13
N GLN A 162 -22.87 31.18 -4.07
CA GLN A 162 -24.10 31.96 -4.23
C GLN A 162 -24.34 32.92 -3.06
N ASN A 163 -24.12 32.45 -1.83
CA ASN A 163 -24.39 33.23 -0.61
C ASN A 163 -23.25 34.18 -0.23
N GLY A 164 -22.06 33.99 -0.79
CA GLY A 164 -20.89 34.78 -0.39
C GLY A 164 -20.34 34.36 0.98
N ASP A 165 -20.43 33.07 1.34
CA ASP A 165 -20.12 32.58 2.70
C ASP A 165 -18.93 31.60 2.77
N ILE A 166 -18.08 31.55 1.73
CA ILE A 166 -16.78 30.86 1.79
C ILE A 166 -15.95 31.47 2.91
N THR A 167 -15.64 30.67 3.93
CA THR A 167 -14.88 31.15 5.09
C THR A 167 -13.37 30.99 4.86
N LEU A 168 -12.60 31.87 5.51
CA LEU A 168 -11.15 31.87 5.44
C LEU A 168 -10.56 30.98 6.53
N GLY A 169 -9.48 30.27 6.21
CA GLY A 169 -8.75 29.51 7.19
C GLY A 169 -7.93 28.37 6.60
N PRO A 170 -7.16 27.66 7.45
CA PRO A 170 -6.55 26.40 7.05
C PRO A 170 -7.63 25.34 6.79
N PHE A 171 -7.33 24.40 5.92
CA PHE A 171 -8.10 23.19 5.70
C PHE A 171 -7.17 22.02 5.42
N THR A 172 -7.68 20.81 5.58
CA THR A 172 -7.04 19.58 5.08
C THR A 172 -8.07 18.81 4.25
N ALA A 173 -7.63 17.83 3.46
CA ALA A 173 -8.51 16.85 2.83
C ALA A 173 -7.74 15.54 2.74
N THR A 174 -8.46 14.42 2.78
CA THR A 174 -7.84 13.09 2.77
C THR A 174 -8.47 12.25 1.68
N ALA A 175 -7.62 11.63 0.87
CA ALA A 175 -7.98 10.56 -0.04
C ALA A 175 -7.03 9.38 0.15
N ASN A 176 -7.54 8.19 -0.16
CA ASN A 176 -6.74 7.00 -0.37
C ASN A 176 -6.64 6.73 -1.87
N TYR A 177 -5.59 6.04 -2.29
CA TYR A 177 -5.46 5.55 -3.65
C TYR A 177 -5.18 4.05 -3.65
N THR A 178 -5.73 3.35 -4.63
CA THR A 178 -5.51 1.92 -4.87
C THR A 178 -4.99 1.72 -6.28
N LEU A 179 -3.88 0.99 -6.42
CA LEU A 179 -3.34 0.60 -7.72
C LEU A 179 -3.99 -0.72 -8.15
N THR A 180 -4.50 -0.76 -9.38
CA THR A 180 -5.02 -1.99 -10.00
C THR A 180 -4.19 -2.29 -11.23
N TYR A 181 -3.67 -3.52 -11.32
CA TYR A 181 -2.85 -3.97 -12.43
C TYR A 181 -3.66 -4.91 -13.35
N GLN A 182 -3.51 -4.76 -14.66
CA GLN A 182 -4.21 -5.56 -15.68
C GLN A 182 -3.26 -6.06 -16.77
#